data_AF-A0A060BK28-F1
#
_entry.id   AF-A0A060BK28-F1
#
_cell.length_a   1.000
_cell.length_b   1.000
_cell.length_c   1.000
_cell.angle_alpha   90.00
_cell.angle_beta   90.00
_cell.angle_gamma   90.00
#
_symmetry.space_group_name_H-M   'P 1'
#
loop_
_entity.id
_entity.type
_entity.pdbx_description
1 polymer ?
#
loop_
_entity_poly.entity_id
_entity_poly.type
_entity_poly.pdbx_seq_one_letter_code
_entity_poly.pdbx_strand_id
1 'polypeptide(L)'
;MLSFPAGKGCGPAIWMLPTDSVYGTWAASGEIDIMEAVNLDAEGLMSVYATLHFGGTAPANVNAGTSYISGAFDPIAEFHTYAIEWSATEIRWYVDDVHYR
;
A
#
# COMPACT_ATOMS: atom_id res chain seq x y z
N MET A 1 0.02 8.83 9.69
CA MET A 1 1.35 8.87 10.29
C MET A 1 1.59 7.55 11.02
N LEU A 2 2.60 6.78 10.61
CA LEU A 2 2.91 5.47 11.18
C LEU A 2 4.43 5.26 11.15
N SER A 3 4.97 4.62 12.19
CA SER A 3 6.28 3.97 12.17
C SER A 3 6.08 2.47 12.26
N PHE A 4 7.00 1.69 11.70
CA PHE A 4 6.83 0.26 11.53
C PHE A 4 7.54 -0.56 12.61
N PRO A 5 6.98 -1.72 12.99
CA PRO A 5 7.71 -2.67 13.81
C PRO A 5 8.89 -3.24 12.99
N ALA A 6 10.07 -3.27 13.61
CA ALA A 6 11.21 -4.02 13.09
C ALA A 6 10.98 -5.52 13.24
N GLY A 7 11.51 -6.31 12.32
CA GLY A 7 11.51 -7.76 12.41
C GLY A 7 11.13 -8.45 11.10
N LYS A 8 11.91 -9.47 10.77
CA LYS A 8 11.59 -10.43 9.72
C LYS A 8 10.20 -11.05 9.94
N GLY A 9 9.38 -11.05 8.89
CA GLY A 9 8.01 -11.53 8.93
C GLY A 9 6.97 -10.50 9.39
N CYS A 10 7.39 -9.30 9.81
CA CYS A 10 6.47 -8.18 9.99
C CYS A 10 6.03 -7.66 8.62
N GLY A 11 4.72 -7.46 8.48
CA GLY A 11 4.08 -6.91 7.29
C GLY A 11 3.06 -5.83 7.65
N PRO A 12 3.51 -4.63 8.06
CA PRO A 12 2.58 -3.55 8.35
C PRO A 12 1.85 -3.13 7.08
N ALA A 13 0.57 -2.84 7.23
CA ALA A 13 -0.29 -2.41 6.14
C ALA A 13 -1.28 -1.35 6.61
N ILE A 14 -1.53 -0.37 5.75
CA ILE A 14 -2.64 0.58 5.82
C ILE A 14 -3.39 0.44 4.51
N TRP A 15 -4.64 0.00 4.60
CA TRP A 15 -5.45 -0.35 3.44
C TRP A 15 -6.91 0.00 3.68
N MET A 16 -7.66 0.05 2.59
CA MET A 16 -9.08 0.38 2.58
C MET A 16 -9.86 -0.66 1.78
N LEU A 17 -10.98 -1.08 2.36
CA LEU A 17 -12.02 -1.86 1.68
C LEU A 17 -13.25 -0.98 1.40
N PRO A 18 -14.04 -1.32 0.36
CA PRO A 18 -15.30 -0.63 0.10
C PRO A 18 -16.28 -0.86 1.27
N THR A 19 -17.08 0.16 1.57
CA THR A 19 -18.18 0.03 2.55
C THR A 19 -19.19 -1.02 2.11
N ASP A 20 -19.53 -1.04 0.82
CA ASP A 20 -20.48 -1.96 0.21
C ASP A 20 -19.83 -2.77 -0.91
N SER A 21 -20.08 -4.09 -0.94
CA SER A 21 -19.53 -5.00 -1.96
C SER A 21 -20.42 -5.08 -3.21
N VAL A 22 -20.68 -3.93 -3.86
CA VAL A 22 -21.66 -3.81 -4.95
C VAL A 22 -21.30 -4.58 -6.24
N TYR A 23 -20.01 -4.90 -6.43
CA TYR A 23 -19.51 -5.62 -7.61
C TYR A 23 -19.16 -7.09 -7.33
N GLY A 24 -19.44 -7.58 -6.12
CA GLY A 24 -19.14 -8.95 -5.67
C GLY A 24 -18.11 -8.98 -4.53
N THR A 25 -17.76 -10.19 -4.09
CA THR A 25 -16.73 -10.34 -3.04
C THR A 25 -15.38 -9.88 -3.55
N TRP A 26 -14.41 -9.75 -2.63
CA TRP A 26 -13.04 -9.42 -2.99
C TRP A 26 -12.49 -10.30 -4.13
N ALA A 27 -11.75 -9.76 -5.11
CA ALA A 27 -11.35 -8.34 -5.26
C ALA A 27 -12.33 -7.52 -6.12
N ALA A 28 -13.50 -8.07 -6.48
CA ALA A 28 -14.37 -7.47 -7.47
C ALA A 28 -14.90 -6.08 -7.08
N SER A 29 -15.14 -5.87 -5.78
CA SER A 29 -15.55 -4.55 -5.25
C SER A 29 -14.39 -3.60 -4.92
N GLY A 30 -13.15 -4.07 -5.08
CA GLY A 30 -11.95 -3.25 -4.91
C GLY A 30 -11.27 -3.38 -3.54
N GLU A 31 -10.00 -3.01 -3.53
CA GLU A 31 -9.15 -2.76 -2.36
C GLU A 31 -8.10 -1.73 -2.74
N ILE A 32 -7.82 -0.80 -1.84
CA ILE A 32 -6.79 0.23 -2.00
C ILE A 32 -5.79 0.09 -0.87
N ASP A 33 -4.59 -0.36 -1.21
CA ASP A 33 -3.47 -0.41 -0.28
C ASP A 33 -2.74 0.92 -0.33
N ILE A 34 -2.94 1.74 0.71
CA ILE A 34 -2.25 3.01 0.87
C ILE A 34 -0.76 2.76 1.13
N MET A 35 -0.46 1.73 1.91
CA MET A 35 0.90 1.30 2.17
C MET A 35 0.90 -0.16 2.63
N GLU A 36 1.75 -0.98 2.03
CA GLU A 36 2.18 -2.25 2.57
C GLU A 36 3.71 -2.28 2.67
N ALA A 37 4.26 -3.03 3.60
CA ALA A 37 5.69 -3.29 3.68
C ALA A 37 5.93 -4.77 3.97
N VAL A 38 7.03 -5.33 3.46
CA VAL A 38 7.37 -6.75 3.65
C VAL A 38 8.81 -6.88 4.10
N ASN A 39 9.05 -7.63 5.18
CA ASN A 39 10.40 -7.99 5.65
C ASN A 39 11.32 -6.77 5.81
N LEU A 40 10.78 -5.71 6.41
CA LEU A 40 11.55 -4.56 6.86
C LEU A 40 12.74 -5.07 7.68
N ASP A 41 13.96 -4.57 7.39
CA ASP A 41 15.25 -4.96 7.98
C ASP A 41 15.98 -6.20 7.42
N ALA A 42 15.33 -7.06 6.63
CA ALA A 42 15.94 -8.35 6.28
C ALA A 42 17.10 -8.26 5.26
N GLU A 43 17.09 -7.24 4.39
CA GLU A 43 18.10 -7.05 3.33
C GLU A 43 18.64 -5.60 3.23
N GLY A 44 18.35 -4.75 4.23
CA GLY A 44 18.82 -3.36 4.26
C GLY A 44 18.12 -2.39 3.29
N LEU A 45 17.16 -2.87 2.50
CA LEU A 45 16.28 -2.06 1.65
C LEU A 45 14.84 -2.20 2.14
N MET A 46 14.21 -1.08 2.48
CA MET A 46 12.83 -1.06 2.97
C MET A 46 11.96 -0.55 1.83
N SER A 47 11.20 -1.46 1.23
CA SER A 47 10.25 -1.08 0.18
C SER A 47 8.87 -0.94 0.79
N VAL A 48 8.22 0.17 0.49
CA VAL A 48 6.78 0.31 0.69
C VAL A 48 6.08 0.09 -0.63
N TYR A 49 4.94 -0.56 -0.60
CA TYR A 49 4.14 -0.94 -1.75
C TYR A 49 2.81 -0.21 -1.70
N ALA A 50 2.35 0.20 -2.88
CA ALA A 50 1.03 0.76 -3.12
C ALA A 50 0.36 -0.09 -4.17
N THR A 51 -0.81 -0.63 -3.85
CA THR A 51 -1.48 -1.62 -4.70
C THR A 51 -2.97 -1.32 -4.79
N LEU A 52 -3.53 -1.50 -5.99
CA LEU A 52 -4.97 -1.62 -6.19
C LEU A 52 -5.27 -3.07 -6.50
N HIS A 53 -6.25 -3.65 -5.82
CA HIS A 53 -6.84 -4.94 -6.21
C HIS A 53 -8.23 -4.70 -6.79
N PHE A 54 -8.51 -5.30 -7.94
CA PHE A 54 -9.75 -5.11 -8.69
C PHE A 54 -10.00 -6.29 -9.64
N GLY A 55 -10.96 -6.14 -10.56
CA GLY A 55 -11.30 -7.15 -11.56
C GLY A 55 -12.49 -8.00 -11.12
N GLY A 56 -12.36 -9.32 -11.21
CA GLY A 56 -13.38 -10.27 -10.75
C GLY A 56 -13.05 -10.91 -9.41
N THR A 57 -13.90 -11.85 -8.99
CA THR A 57 -13.56 -12.78 -7.91
C THR A 57 -12.48 -13.76 -8.36
N ALA A 58 -11.72 -14.34 -7.44
CA ALA A 58 -10.70 -15.34 -7.76
C ALA A 58 -11.25 -16.44 -8.69
N PRO A 59 -10.53 -16.81 -9.76
CA PRO A 59 -9.17 -16.40 -10.12
C PRO A 59 -9.08 -15.18 -11.06
N ALA A 60 -10.20 -14.48 -11.30
CA ALA A 60 -10.27 -13.33 -12.20
C ALA A 60 -9.89 -11.99 -11.55
N ASN A 61 -9.42 -12.01 -10.30
CA ASN A 61 -8.88 -10.83 -9.64
C ASN A 61 -7.54 -10.45 -10.27
N VAL A 62 -7.30 -9.14 -10.38
CA VAL A 62 -6.06 -8.55 -10.86
C VAL A 62 -5.61 -7.47 -9.90
N ASN A 63 -4.36 -7.05 -10.01
CA ASN A 63 -3.83 -5.93 -9.25
C ASN A 63 -2.96 -5.02 -10.12
N ALA A 64 -2.82 -3.77 -9.66
CA ALA A 64 -1.90 -2.81 -10.25
C ALA A 64 -1.24 -2.01 -9.13
N GLY A 65 0.07 -2.12 -9.00
CA GLY A 65 0.81 -1.44 -7.93
C GLY A 65 2.21 -0.99 -8.33
N THR A 66 2.86 -0.26 -7.44
CA THR A 66 4.29 0.10 -7.50
C THR A 66 4.93 -0.07 -6.14
N SER A 67 6.26 -0.03 -6.10
CA SER A 67 7.01 0.16 -4.87
C SER A 67 7.72 1.51 -4.84
N TYR A 68 8.00 1.98 -3.62
CA TYR A 68 8.92 3.07 -3.33
C TYR A 68 10.02 2.52 -2.41
N ILE A 69 11.29 2.64 -2.84
CA ILE A 69 12.44 2.17 -2.07
C ILE A 69 12.91 3.30 -1.15
N SER A 70 13.07 2.98 0.13
CA SER A 70 13.56 3.85 1.20
C SER A 70 15.04 4.23 1.04
N GLY A 71 15.41 4.87 -0.07
CA GLY A 71 16.70 5.56 -0.17
C GLY A 71 16.71 6.90 0.58
N ALA A 72 15.51 7.42 0.91
CA ALA A 72 15.29 8.78 1.39
C ALA A 72 14.77 8.89 2.84
N PHE A 73 14.31 7.79 3.47
CA PHE A 73 13.77 7.81 4.84
C PHE A 73 13.85 6.44 5.53
N ASP A 74 13.76 6.37 6.86
CA ASP A 74 13.79 5.13 7.66
C ASP A 74 12.44 4.87 8.34
N PRO A 75 11.58 3.99 7.79
CA PRO A 75 10.24 3.76 8.33
C PRO A 75 10.17 2.95 9.63
N ILE A 76 11.28 2.37 10.11
CA ILE A 76 11.32 1.78 11.45
C ILE A 76 11.67 2.85 12.49
N ALA A 77 12.67 3.69 12.19
CA ALA A 77 13.19 4.66 13.15
C ALA A 77 12.30 5.91 13.28
N GLU A 78 11.60 6.28 12.21
CA GLU A 78 10.84 7.53 12.13
C GLU A 78 9.37 7.28 11.76
N PHE A 79 8.53 8.25 12.13
CA PHE A 79 7.15 8.27 11.68
C PHE A 79 7.06 8.96 10.33
N HIS A 80 6.35 8.32 9.39
CA HIS A 80 6.10 8.90 8.07
C HIS A 80 4.60 9.04 7.80
N THR A 81 4.28 10.00 6.95
CA THR A 81 2.92 10.21 6.47
C THR A 81 2.73 9.49 5.15
N TYR A 82 1.94 8.42 5.18
CA TYR A 82 1.44 7.71 4.02
C TYR A 82 0.08 8.26 3.66
N ALA A 83 -0.08 8.73 2.43
CA ALA A 83 -1.31 9.36 1.98
C ALA A 83 -1.67 8.96 0.55
N ILE A 84 -2.96 9.04 0.26
CA ILE A 84 -3.48 9.00 -1.10
C ILE A 84 -4.25 10.28 -1.41
N GLU A 85 -4.14 10.72 -2.66
CA GLU A 85 -5.10 11.62 -3.27
C GLU A 85 -5.93 10.84 -4.27
N TRP A 86 -7.25 10.87 -4.11
CA TRP A 86 -8.16 10.08 -4.92
C TRP A 86 -9.18 10.96 -5.63
N SER A 87 -9.33 10.73 -6.94
CA SER A 87 -10.39 11.30 -7.77
C SER A 87 -11.06 10.22 -8.60
N ALA A 88 -12.08 10.60 -9.38
CA ALA A 88 -12.80 9.67 -10.25
C ALA A 88 -11.92 9.05 -11.35
N THR A 89 -10.76 9.64 -11.68
CA THR A 89 -9.92 9.21 -12.81
C THR A 89 -8.54 8.73 -12.41
N GLU A 90 -8.11 8.98 -11.17
CA GLU A 90 -6.78 8.62 -10.70
C GLU A 90 -6.75 8.45 -9.19
N ILE A 91 -5.80 7.65 -8.73
CA ILE A 91 -5.35 7.61 -7.34
C ILE A 91 -3.86 7.86 -7.39
N ARG A 92 -3.38 8.75 -6.53
CA ARG A 92 -1.97 9.07 -6.35
C ARG A 92 -1.51 8.72 -4.95
N TRP A 93 -0.30 8.19 -4.82
CA TRP A 93 0.30 7.81 -3.55
C TRP A 93 1.48 8.69 -3.18
N TYR A 94 1.61 8.94 -1.87
CA TYR A 94 2.59 9.82 -1.30
C TYR A 94 3.23 9.20 -0.05
N VAL A 95 4.52 9.45 0.12
CA VAL A 95 5.19 9.36 1.42
C VAL A 95 5.82 10.71 1.73
N ASP A 96 5.45 11.30 2.87
CA ASP A 96 5.92 12.63 3.30
C ASP A 96 5.82 13.68 2.19
N ASP A 97 4.62 13.77 1.59
CA ASP A 97 4.29 14.66 0.47
C ASP A 97 5.05 14.39 -0.85
N VAL A 98 5.88 13.34 -0.91
CA VAL A 98 6.57 12.90 -2.14
C VAL A 98 5.67 11.94 -2.92
N HIS A 99 5.17 12.43 -4.05
CA HIS A 99 4.42 11.63 -5.03
C HIS A 99 5.30 10.57 -5.69
N TYR A 100 4.87 9.31 -5.70
CA TYR A 100 5.62 8.21 -6.35
C TYR A 100 4.77 7.30 -7.25
N ARG A 101 3.45 7.48 -7.26
CA ARG A 101 2.52 6.82 -8.19
C ARG A 101 1.31 7.66 -8.41
#